data_AF-A0A7S4IAN4-F1
#
_entry.id   AF-A0A7S4IAN4-F1
#
_cell.length_a   1.000
_cell.length_b   1.000
_cell.length_c   1.000
_cell.angle_alpha   90.00
_cell.angle_beta   90.00
_cell.angle_gamma   90.00
#
_symmetry.space_group_name_H-M   'P 1'
#
loop_
_entity.id
_entity.type
_entity.pdbx_description
1 polymer ?
#
loop_
_entity_poly.entity_id
_entity_poly.type
_entity_poly.pdbx_seq_one_letter_code
_entity_poly.pdbx_strand_id
1 'polypeptide(L)'
;MDVLKPMHEEWVGVPLKGTTAYGLRAYRNGSNLLMHVDKPQTHIISCILHIDHSEDSEPWPIFIEDFKGNTNEVVLESGDMLFYESSKCLHGRPRNFTGSWYSSIFVHYHPVGWDTQTRNLESNYAIPPDWTEISPPSDGLNTLQMSGTALKEPDCPDVWCNTQNTVKWQGPAPEGVVVTAGFDAKDPSTWKTAGAYKGTATHDNSEL
;
A
#
# COMPACT_ATOMS: atom_id res chain seq x y z
N MET A 1 -8.87 -0.58 15.62
CA MET A 1 -7.50 -1.08 15.41
C MET A 1 -7.28 -2.45 16.05
N ASP A 2 -7.89 -2.75 17.21
CA ASP A 2 -7.67 -4.01 17.92
C ASP A 2 -8.19 -5.24 17.17
N VAL A 3 -9.30 -5.12 16.44
CA VAL A 3 -9.91 -6.21 15.65
C VAL A 3 -8.97 -6.73 14.56
N LEU A 4 -8.31 -5.83 13.82
CA LEU A 4 -7.46 -6.21 12.68
C LEU A 4 -6.02 -6.54 13.10
N LYS A 5 -5.59 -6.09 14.29
CA LYS A 5 -4.21 -6.23 14.76
C LYS A 5 -3.70 -7.68 14.72
N PRO A 6 -4.45 -8.70 15.18
CA PRO A 6 -3.99 -10.09 15.13
C PRO A 6 -3.64 -10.58 13.72
N MET A 7 -4.38 -10.15 12.68
CA MET A 7 -4.08 -10.49 11.29
C MET A 7 -2.73 -9.90 10.84
N HIS A 8 -2.46 -8.66 11.26
CA HIS A 8 -1.21 -7.99 10.93
C HIS A 8 -0.02 -8.63 11.67
N GLU A 9 -0.17 -8.94 12.96
CA GLU A 9 0.87 -9.60 13.77
C GLU A 9 1.19 -11.01 13.25
N GLU A 10 0.17 -11.77 12.82
CA GLU A 10 0.35 -13.08 12.17
C GLU A 10 1.14 -12.95 10.86
N TRP A 11 0.82 -11.94 10.03
CA TRP A 11 1.52 -11.70 8.77
C TRP A 11 2.99 -11.32 8.98
N VAL A 12 3.29 -10.41 9.92
CA VAL A 12 4.66 -9.90 10.12
C VAL A 12 5.51 -10.72 11.09
N GLY A 13 4.88 -11.57 11.91
CA GLY A 13 5.56 -12.42 12.89
C GLY A 13 6.15 -11.67 14.09
N VAL A 14 5.74 -10.43 14.35
CA VAL A 14 6.21 -9.61 15.49
C VAL A 14 5.04 -8.84 16.14
N PRO A 15 5.13 -8.51 17.44
CA PRO A 15 4.12 -7.69 18.10
C PRO A 15 4.05 -6.26 17.52
N LEU A 16 2.84 -5.76 17.33
CA LEU A 16 2.56 -4.46 16.74
C LEU A 16 1.84 -3.53 17.72
N LYS A 17 2.08 -2.23 17.56
CA LYS A 17 1.30 -1.16 18.18
C LYS A 17 0.51 -0.44 17.10
N GLY A 18 -0.80 -0.34 17.28
CA GLY A 18 -1.67 0.42 16.38
C GLY A 18 -1.36 1.90 16.47
N THR A 19 -1.23 2.55 15.31
CA THR A 19 -0.85 3.96 15.24
C THR A 19 -1.99 4.84 14.79
N THR A 20 -2.60 4.52 13.65
CA THR A 20 -3.66 5.32 13.07
C THR A 20 -4.56 4.44 12.21
N ALA A 21 -5.87 4.65 12.33
CA ALA A 21 -6.84 4.17 11.37
C ALA A 21 -7.52 5.40 10.77
N TYR A 22 -7.24 5.68 9.49
CA TYR A 22 -8.00 6.68 8.77
C TYR A 22 -9.36 6.08 8.41
N GLY A 23 -10.43 6.83 8.65
CA GLY A 23 -11.78 6.43 8.24
C GLY A 23 -11.93 6.32 6.73
N LEU A 24 -13.18 6.26 6.25
CA LEU A 24 -13.46 6.14 4.82
C LEU A 24 -12.82 7.28 4.03
N ARG A 25 -11.94 6.92 3.10
CA ARG A 25 -11.44 7.83 2.08
C ARG A 25 -12.13 7.50 0.78
N ALA A 26 -12.97 8.44 0.31
CA ALA A 26 -13.67 8.34 -0.95
C ALA A 26 -12.91 9.08 -2.05
N TYR A 27 -12.62 8.39 -3.14
CA TYR A 27 -12.03 8.93 -4.35
C TYR A 27 -13.13 9.14 -5.40
N ARG A 28 -13.03 10.23 -6.17
CA ARG A 28 -13.95 10.60 -7.25
C ARG A 28 -13.23 10.60 -8.58
N ASN A 29 -13.98 10.60 -9.68
CA ASN A 29 -13.44 10.63 -11.03
C ASN A 29 -12.25 11.61 -11.18
N GLY A 30 -11.16 11.14 -11.79
CA GLY A 30 -9.91 11.90 -11.96
C GLY A 30 -8.99 11.92 -10.75
N SER A 31 -9.35 11.29 -9.63
CA SER A 31 -8.45 11.18 -8.47
C SER A 31 -7.23 10.33 -8.80
N ASN A 32 -6.08 10.70 -8.25
CA ASN A 32 -4.89 9.87 -8.22
C ASN A 32 -4.18 9.96 -6.86
N LEU A 33 -3.21 9.09 -6.67
CA LEU A 33 -2.31 9.12 -5.52
C LEU A 33 -0.90 8.91 -6.05
N LEU A 34 -0.09 9.96 -6.04
CA LEU A 34 1.29 9.90 -6.50
C LEU A 34 2.11 8.89 -5.69
N MET A 35 3.20 8.39 -6.29
CA MET A 35 4.06 7.40 -5.66
C MET A 35 4.73 7.99 -4.42
N HIS A 36 4.69 7.28 -3.30
CA HIS A 36 5.25 7.75 -2.02
C HIS A 36 5.63 6.57 -1.12
N VAL A 37 6.35 6.88 -0.05
CA VAL A 37 6.48 6.00 1.11
C VAL A 37 5.82 6.67 2.29
N ASP A 38 5.30 5.86 3.20
CA ASP A 38 4.67 6.32 4.41
C ASP A 38 5.68 6.68 5.50
N LYS A 39 5.19 7.32 6.57
CA LYS A 39 6.02 7.80 7.68
C LYS A 39 6.73 6.65 8.41
N PRO A 40 8.07 6.59 8.40
CA PRO A 40 8.81 5.46 8.98
C PRO A 40 8.71 5.37 10.51
N GLN A 41 8.23 6.43 11.17
CA GLN A 41 8.02 6.44 12.62
C GLN A 41 6.75 5.71 13.02
N THR A 42 5.73 5.68 12.16
CA THR A 42 4.34 5.40 12.59
C THR A 42 3.59 4.46 11.67
N HIS A 43 3.95 4.41 10.39
CA HIS A 43 3.22 3.72 9.33
C HIS A 43 4.17 2.70 8.65
N ILE A 44 4.73 1.78 9.44
CA ILE A 44 5.66 0.75 8.91
C ILE A 44 4.87 -0.34 8.21
N ILE A 45 3.86 -0.84 8.92
CA ILE A 45 2.99 -1.92 8.48
C ILE A 45 1.62 -1.33 8.22
N SER A 46 1.12 -1.50 7.01
CA SER A 46 -0.15 -0.90 6.60
C SER A 46 -1.07 -1.90 5.96
N CYS A 47 -2.37 -1.62 6.09
CA CYS A 47 -3.41 -2.32 5.39
C CYS A 47 -4.38 -1.36 4.70
N ILE A 48 -4.74 -1.71 3.47
CA ILE A 48 -5.90 -1.17 2.77
C ILE A 48 -7.00 -2.21 2.88
N LEU A 49 -8.10 -1.83 3.51
CA LEU A 49 -9.37 -2.55 3.38
C LEU A 49 -10.17 -1.83 2.30
N HIS A 50 -10.34 -2.47 1.14
CA HIS A 50 -11.22 -1.95 0.10
C HIS A 50 -12.67 -2.22 0.50
N ILE A 51 -13.45 -1.14 0.65
CA ILE A 51 -14.84 -1.25 1.07
C ILE A 51 -15.68 -1.62 -0.13
N ASP A 52 -15.70 -0.74 -1.13
CA ASP A 52 -16.46 -0.93 -2.35
C ASP A 52 -16.10 0.16 -3.38
N HIS A 53 -16.63 0.01 -4.60
CA HIS A 53 -16.55 0.98 -5.68
C HIS A 53 -17.84 1.01 -6.50
N SER A 54 -18.03 2.04 -7.30
CA SER A 54 -19.24 2.16 -8.12
C SER A 54 -19.24 1.21 -9.32
N GLU A 55 -20.42 0.72 -9.73
CA GLU A 55 -20.57 -0.20 -10.86
C GLU A 55 -20.01 0.32 -12.19
N ASP A 56 -19.94 1.65 -12.34
CA ASP A 56 -19.37 2.34 -13.52
C ASP A 56 -17.84 2.51 -13.43
N SER A 57 -17.18 2.01 -12.39
CA SER A 57 -15.76 2.20 -12.19
C SER A 57 -14.92 1.21 -12.99
N GLU A 58 -13.88 1.70 -13.65
CA GLU A 58 -12.86 0.87 -14.27
C GLU A 58 -11.90 0.33 -13.19
N PRO A 59 -11.25 -0.84 -13.42
CA PRO A 59 -10.25 -1.37 -12.49
C PRO A 59 -9.18 -0.34 -12.14
N TRP A 60 -9.09 0.00 -10.86
CA TRP A 60 -8.16 1.00 -10.36
C TRP A 60 -7.11 0.36 -9.45
N PRO A 61 -5.90 0.10 -9.96
CA PRO A 61 -4.87 -0.59 -9.20
C PRO A 61 -4.11 0.32 -8.25
N ILE A 62 -3.56 -0.28 -7.19
CA ILE A 62 -2.41 0.25 -6.46
C ILE A 62 -1.14 -0.39 -7.01
N PHE A 63 -0.10 0.42 -7.17
CA PHE A 63 1.23 -0.01 -7.58
C PHE A 63 2.14 -0.02 -6.36
N ILE A 64 2.92 -1.10 -6.18
CA ILE A 64 3.86 -1.27 -5.08
C ILE A 64 5.18 -1.84 -5.61
N GLU A 65 6.28 -1.13 -5.40
CA GLU A 65 7.63 -1.60 -5.72
C GLU A 65 8.17 -2.47 -4.59
N ASP A 66 8.52 -3.72 -4.90
CA ASP A 66 9.07 -4.67 -3.95
C ASP A 66 10.60 -4.57 -3.81
N PHE A 67 11.16 -5.26 -2.81
CA PHE A 67 12.62 -5.27 -2.58
C PHE A 67 13.45 -5.98 -3.66
N LYS A 68 12.81 -6.61 -4.65
CA LYS A 68 13.45 -7.25 -5.79
C LYS A 68 13.42 -6.35 -7.04
N GLY A 69 12.85 -5.15 -6.93
CA GLY A 69 12.70 -4.21 -8.04
C GLY A 69 11.52 -4.51 -8.95
N ASN A 70 10.60 -5.40 -8.56
CA ASN A 70 9.37 -5.61 -9.33
C ASN A 70 8.33 -4.56 -8.94
N THR A 71 7.57 -4.08 -9.92
CA THR A 71 6.37 -3.27 -9.68
C THR A 71 5.14 -4.16 -9.69
N ASN A 72 4.46 -4.25 -8.57
CA ASN A 72 3.23 -5.03 -8.41
C ASN A 72 2.02 -4.13 -8.66
N GLU A 73 1.19 -4.47 -9.64
CA GLU A 73 -0.08 -3.80 -9.96
C GLU A 73 -1.22 -4.63 -9.37
N VAL A 74 -1.83 -4.14 -8.29
CA VAL A 74 -2.84 -4.86 -7.51
C VAL A 74 -4.20 -4.20 -7.66
N VAL A 75 -5.15 -4.89 -8.30
CA VAL A 75 -6.56 -4.52 -8.32
C VAL A 75 -7.27 -5.19 -7.14
N LEU A 76 -7.93 -4.39 -6.31
CA LEU A 76 -8.69 -4.86 -5.14
C LEU A 76 -10.19 -4.83 -5.47
N GLU A 77 -10.87 -5.91 -5.10
CA GLU A 77 -12.33 -6.05 -5.15
C GLU A 77 -12.97 -5.79 -3.78
N SER A 78 -14.27 -5.56 -3.74
CA SER A 78 -15.00 -5.19 -2.51
C SER A 78 -14.80 -6.24 -1.42
N GLY A 79 -14.27 -5.81 -0.26
CA GLY A 79 -13.92 -6.67 0.87
C GLY A 79 -12.46 -7.14 0.90
N ASP A 80 -11.66 -6.94 -0.16
CA ASP A 80 -10.25 -7.32 -0.16
C ASP A 80 -9.45 -6.52 0.87
N MET A 81 -8.51 -7.21 1.51
CA MET A 81 -7.51 -6.61 2.39
C MET A 81 -6.11 -6.80 1.80
N LEU A 82 -5.39 -5.69 1.63
CA LEU A 82 -4.00 -5.68 1.17
C LEU A 82 -3.06 -5.26 2.30
N PHE A 83 -2.11 -6.12 2.66
CA PHE A 83 -1.06 -5.85 3.64
C PHE A 83 0.25 -5.52 2.94
N TYR A 84 0.98 -4.49 3.39
CA TYR A 84 2.25 -4.09 2.79
C TYR A 84 3.13 -3.25 3.73
N GLU A 85 4.44 -3.25 3.47
CA GLU A 85 5.44 -2.47 4.21
C GLU A 85 5.53 -1.03 3.69
N SER A 86 4.53 -0.21 4.04
CA SER A 86 4.31 1.12 3.45
C SER A 86 5.45 2.13 3.65
N SER A 87 6.24 2.02 4.73
CA SER A 87 7.35 2.96 4.97
C SER A 87 8.62 2.62 4.20
N LYS A 88 8.65 1.50 3.46
CA LYS A 88 9.83 1.05 2.70
C LYS A 88 9.52 0.79 1.24
N CYS A 89 8.36 0.21 0.95
CA CYS A 89 7.92 -0.03 -0.42
C CYS A 89 7.30 1.24 -0.99
N LEU A 90 7.88 1.75 -2.08
CA LEU A 90 7.30 2.87 -2.81
C LEU A 90 5.95 2.43 -3.41
N HIS A 91 4.89 3.19 -3.15
CA HIS A 91 3.56 2.80 -3.56
C HIS A 91 2.66 4.00 -3.91
N GLY A 92 1.63 3.75 -4.71
CA GLY A 92 0.69 4.79 -5.13
C GLY A 92 -0.38 4.27 -6.08
N ARG A 93 -1.28 5.17 -6.49
CA ARG A 93 -2.29 4.96 -7.53
C ARG A 93 -2.10 6.06 -8.58
N PRO A 94 -1.01 6.03 -9.37
CA PRO A 94 -0.61 7.14 -10.19
C PRO A 94 -1.46 7.21 -11.48
N ARG A 95 -2.06 6.09 -11.90
CA ARG A 95 -3.19 6.04 -12.86
C ARG A 95 -4.41 6.78 -12.30
N ASN A 96 -5.03 7.65 -13.09
CA ASN A 96 -6.24 8.35 -12.67
C ASN A 96 -7.43 7.39 -12.54
N PHE A 97 -8.21 7.57 -11.48
CA PHE A 97 -9.45 6.85 -11.27
C PHE A 97 -10.52 7.26 -12.30
N THR A 98 -11.20 6.27 -12.88
CA THR A 98 -12.34 6.48 -13.77
C THR A 98 -13.56 5.79 -13.17
N GLY A 99 -14.56 6.56 -12.78
CA GLY A 99 -15.78 6.06 -12.11
C GLY A 99 -16.39 7.08 -11.15
N SER A 100 -17.60 6.78 -10.67
CA SER A 100 -18.35 7.67 -9.76
C SER A 100 -17.76 7.74 -8.35
N TRP A 101 -17.32 6.61 -7.78
CA TRP A 101 -16.62 6.58 -6.49
C TRP A 101 -15.83 5.28 -6.25
N TYR A 102 -14.79 5.38 -5.42
CA TYR A 102 -14.01 4.26 -4.90
C TYR A 102 -13.66 4.54 -3.43
N SER A 103 -13.86 3.57 -2.54
CA SER A 103 -13.69 3.81 -1.09
C SER A 103 -12.83 2.75 -0.40
N SER A 104 -11.95 3.22 0.49
CA SER A 104 -11.09 2.36 1.30
C SER A 104 -10.89 2.91 2.72
N ILE A 105 -10.55 2.01 3.63
CA ILE A 105 -10.05 2.30 4.98
C ILE A 105 -8.56 2.00 5.00
N PHE A 106 -7.78 2.83 5.70
CA PHE A 106 -6.32 2.68 5.80
C PHE A 106 -5.94 2.53 7.27
N VAL A 107 -5.24 1.46 7.61
CA VAL A 107 -4.84 1.14 8.98
C VAL A 107 -3.33 0.97 9.05
N HIS A 108 -2.71 1.55 10.07
CA HIS A 108 -1.27 1.66 10.19
C HIS A 108 -0.77 1.22 11.57
N TYR A 109 0.34 0.49 11.56
CA TYR A 109 1.03 -0.08 12.72
C TYR A 109 2.54 0.16 12.66
N HIS A 110 3.17 0.06 13.82
CA HIS A 110 4.62 -0.08 13.94
C HIS A 110 4.97 -1.18 14.96
N PRO A 111 6.17 -1.79 14.92
CA PRO A 111 6.61 -2.77 15.92
C PRO A 111 6.58 -2.22 17.35
N VAL A 112 6.26 -3.08 18.32
CA VAL A 112 6.42 -2.75 19.73
C VAL A 112 7.91 -2.48 20.02
N GLY A 113 8.20 -1.41 20.77
CA GLY A 113 9.58 -0.99 21.05
C GLY A 113 10.25 -0.18 19.93
N TRP A 114 9.52 0.15 18.85
CA TRP A 114 10.04 1.03 17.80
C TRP A 114 10.32 2.44 18.32
N ASP A 115 11.56 2.91 18.14
CA ASP A 115 11.99 4.24 18.59
C ASP A 115 11.50 5.34 17.65
N THR A 116 10.23 5.70 17.79
CA THR A 116 9.57 6.71 16.95
C THR A 116 10.26 8.08 17.01
N GLN A 117 10.89 8.44 18.13
CA GLN A 117 11.53 9.74 18.30
C GLN A 117 12.82 9.82 17.49
N THR A 118 13.71 8.83 17.64
CA THR A 118 14.95 8.79 16.86
C THR A 118 14.64 8.72 15.36
N ARG A 119 13.66 7.91 14.95
CA ARG A 119 13.25 7.84 13.54
C ARG A 119 12.68 9.16 13.03
N ASN A 120 12.01 9.95 13.87
CA ASN A 120 11.56 11.29 13.49
C ASN A 120 12.75 12.22 13.28
N LEU A 121 13.71 12.21 14.20
CA LEU A 121 14.93 13.02 14.08
C LEU A 121 15.72 12.65 12.83
N GLU A 122 15.94 11.35 12.59
CA GLU A 122 16.61 10.86 11.38
C GLU A 122 15.97 11.43 10.11
N SER A 123 14.63 11.42 9.99
CA SER A 123 13.95 12.00 8.83
C SER A 123 14.12 13.51 8.69
N ASN A 124 14.17 14.26 9.80
CA ASN A 124 14.34 15.72 9.78
C ASN A 124 15.79 16.14 9.47
N TYR A 125 16.77 15.29 9.80
CA TYR A 125 18.20 15.56 9.65
C TYR A 125 18.88 14.69 8.56
N ALA A 126 18.09 14.01 7.73
CA ALA A 126 18.60 13.13 6.67
C ALA A 126 19.27 13.87 5.50
N ILE A 127 19.17 15.20 5.45
CA ILE A 127 19.70 16.01 4.35
C ILE A 127 21.10 16.53 4.72
N PRO A 128 22.16 16.10 4.03
CA PRO A 128 23.49 16.63 4.22
C PRO A 128 23.53 18.16 3.98
N PRO A 129 24.37 18.93 4.70
CA PRO A 129 24.47 20.38 4.49
C PRO A 129 24.86 20.79 3.06
N ASP A 130 25.56 19.93 2.33
CA ASP A 130 26.02 20.11 0.95
C ASP A 130 24.97 19.76 -0.12
N TRP A 131 23.82 19.19 0.26
CA TRP A 131 22.72 18.83 -0.65
C TRP A 131 21.92 20.03 -1.18
N THR A 132 22.43 21.25 -1.02
CA THR A 132 21.91 22.47 -1.67
C THR A 132 22.37 22.61 -3.12
N GLU A 133 23.40 21.87 -3.53
CA GLU A 133 23.91 21.91 -4.91
C GLU A 133 23.05 21.04 -5.83
N ILE A 134 22.34 21.68 -6.76
CA ILE A 134 21.53 20.99 -7.77
C ILE A 134 22.48 20.55 -8.89
N SER A 135 22.73 19.24 -8.97
CA SER A 135 23.42 18.65 -10.12
C SER A 135 22.56 18.78 -11.38
N PRO A 136 23.15 19.01 -12.56
CA PRO A 136 22.39 18.97 -13.80
C PRO A 136 21.78 17.58 -14.02
N PRO A 137 20.63 17.48 -14.70
CA PRO A 137 20.05 16.19 -15.07
C PRO A 137 21.07 15.32 -15.79
N SER A 138 21.11 14.04 -15.45
CA SER A 138 21.95 13.08 -16.18
C SER A 138 21.26 12.67 -17.48
N ASP A 139 22.02 12.65 -18.57
CA ASP A 139 21.51 12.23 -19.87
C ASP A 139 21.00 10.78 -19.83
N GLY A 140 19.84 10.53 -20.45
CA GLY A 140 19.25 9.20 -20.57
C GLY A 140 18.46 8.70 -19.36
N LEU A 141 18.29 9.52 -18.31
CA LEU A 141 17.39 9.23 -17.19
C LEU A 141 16.05 9.96 -17.35
N ASN A 142 14.97 9.33 -16.89
CA ASN A 142 13.66 9.98 -16.82
C ASN A 142 13.67 11.12 -15.81
N THR A 143 12.89 12.17 -16.09
CA THR A 143 12.67 13.25 -15.13
C THR A 143 11.94 12.71 -13.90
N LEU A 144 12.53 12.86 -12.72
CA LEU A 144 11.86 12.59 -11.45
C LEU A 144 11.52 13.91 -10.76
N GLN A 145 10.24 14.12 -10.46
CA GLN A 145 9.75 15.34 -9.81
C GLN A 145 9.16 15.03 -8.44
N MET A 146 9.64 15.74 -7.42
CA MET A 146 9.03 15.77 -6.09
C MET A 146 7.76 16.65 -6.09
N SER A 147 6.68 16.16 -5.48
CA SER A 147 5.46 16.91 -5.21
C SER A 147 5.06 16.70 -3.75
N GLY A 148 5.46 17.64 -2.88
CA GLY A 148 5.34 17.46 -1.44
C GLY A 148 6.17 16.26 -0.97
N THR A 149 5.51 15.27 -0.37
CA THR A 149 6.12 14.01 0.09
C THR A 149 6.01 12.87 -0.93
N ALA A 150 5.56 13.17 -2.15
CA ALA A 150 5.37 12.19 -3.20
C ALA A 150 6.27 12.47 -4.41
N LEU A 151 6.35 11.49 -5.28
CA LEU A 151 7.20 11.41 -6.46
C LEU A 151 6.32 11.19 -7.69
N LYS A 152 6.74 11.75 -8.82
CA LYS A 152 6.16 11.46 -10.13
C LYS A 152 7.21 11.58 -11.23
N GLU A 153 7.01 10.83 -12.30
CA GLU A 153 7.78 10.93 -13.53
C GLU A 153 6.85 11.49 -14.62
N PRO A 154 6.87 12.81 -14.88
CA PRO A 154 5.84 13.47 -15.69
C PRO A 154 5.82 13.03 -17.15
N ASP A 155 6.96 12.56 -17.66
CA ASP A 155 7.12 12.12 -19.06
C ASP A 155 6.67 10.67 -19.27
N CYS A 156 6.29 9.97 -18.19
CA CYS A 156 5.89 8.58 -18.21
C CYS A 156 4.37 8.41 -18.28
N PRO A 157 3.87 7.31 -18.90
CA PRO A 157 2.48 6.88 -18.74
C PRO A 157 2.11 6.77 -17.26
N ASP A 158 0.86 7.12 -16.94
CA ASP A 158 0.36 7.13 -15.55
C ASP A 158 1.28 7.87 -14.57
N VAL A 159 2.07 8.86 -15.04
CA VAL A 159 3.09 9.60 -14.28
C VAL A 159 4.10 8.73 -13.50
N TRP A 160 4.30 7.49 -13.95
CA TRP A 160 5.27 6.54 -13.39
C TRP A 160 5.64 5.46 -14.41
N CYS A 161 6.89 5.43 -14.88
CA CYS A 161 7.33 4.60 -16.00
C CYS A 161 7.20 3.10 -15.72
N ASN A 162 7.39 2.68 -14.47
CA ASN A 162 7.30 1.28 -14.08
C ASN A 162 5.88 0.71 -14.16
N THR A 163 4.86 1.52 -14.42
CA THR A 163 3.47 1.06 -14.66
C THR A 163 3.34 0.26 -15.95
N GLN A 164 4.31 0.34 -16.86
CA GLN A 164 4.29 -0.37 -18.14
C GLN A 164 4.68 -1.85 -18.03
N ASN A 165 5.49 -2.20 -17.01
CA ASN A 165 6.03 -3.55 -16.83
C ASN A 165 5.76 -4.03 -15.40
N THR A 166 4.60 -4.63 -15.19
CA THR A 166 4.10 -4.97 -13.85
C THR A 166 3.85 -6.46 -13.67
N VAL A 167 4.03 -6.91 -12.43
CA VAL A 167 3.45 -8.16 -11.95
C VAL A 167 2.00 -7.84 -11.59
N LYS A 168 1.05 -8.43 -12.30
CA LYS A 168 -0.38 -8.15 -12.11
C LYS A 168 -0.99 -9.09 -11.10
N TRP A 169 -1.82 -8.52 -10.23
CA TRP A 169 -2.57 -9.22 -9.20
C TRP A 169 -4.02 -8.76 -9.33
N GLN A 170 -4.94 -9.72 -9.24
CA GLN A 170 -6.36 -9.43 -9.26
C GLN A 170 -7.02 -10.20 -8.13
N GLY A 171 -7.87 -9.50 -7.38
CA GLY A 171 -8.83 -10.10 -6.48
C GLY A 171 -10.02 -10.74 -7.21
N PRO A 172 -11.03 -11.22 -6.45
CA PRO A 172 -11.00 -11.30 -4.99
C PRO A 172 -10.06 -12.42 -4.52
N ALA A 173 -9.38 -12.21 -3.39
CA ALA A 173 -8.65 -13.30 -2.75
C ALA A 173 -9.65 -14.32 -2.16
N PRO A 174 -9.37 -15.64 -2.23
CA PRO A 174 -10.21 -16.62 -1.55
C PRO A 174 -10.26 -16.37 -0.05
N GLU A 175 -11.43 -16.58 0.56
CA GLU A 175 -11.61 -16.41 2.01
C GLU A 175 -10.65 -17.30 2.80
N GLY A 176 -9.98 -16.73 3.81
CA GLY A 176 -9.02 -17.44 4.65
C GLY A 176 -7.69 -17.78 3.98
N VAL A 177 -7.37 -17.18 2.83
CA VAL A 177 -6.09 -17.35 2.11
C VAL A 177 -5.31 -16.03 2.09
N VAL A 178 -3.98 -16.10 2.20
CA VAL A 178 -3.10 -14.96 1.93
C VAL A 178 -2.48 -15.13 0.57
N VAL A 179 -2.80 -14.17 -0.29
CA VAL A 179 -2.25 -14.09 -1.64
C VAL A 179 -0.92 -13.34 -1.59
N THR A 180 0.10 -13.88 -2.26
CA THR A 180 1.45 -13.26 -2.35
C THR A 180 1.93 -13.27 -3.81
N ALA A 181 3.08 -12.64 -4.08
CA ALA A 181 3.58 -12.49 -5.44
C ALA A 181 3.73 -13.86 -6.12
N GLY A 182 3.19 -13.97 -7.35
CA GLY A 182 3.10 -15.22 -8.10
C GLY A 182 1.81 -16.01 -7.89
N PHE A 183 0.80 -15.43 -7.25
CA PHE A 183 -0.55 -15.98 -7.16
C PHE A 183 -1.29 -15.93 -8.50
N ASP A 184 -2.02 -16.99 -8.80
CA ASP A 184 -3.00 -17.06 -9.87
C ASP A 184 -4.33 -17.55 -9.28
N ALA A 185 -5.38 -16.74 -9.42
CA ALA A 185 -6.73 -17.07 -8.97
C ALA A 185 -7.29 -18.35 -9.64
N LYS A 186 -6.75 -18.73 -10.79
CA LYS A 186 -7.14 -19.94 -11.55
C LYS A 186 -6.29 -21.17 -11.22
N ASP A 187 -5.19 -21.01 -10.48
CA ASP A 187 -4.30 -22.09 -10.09
C ASP A 187 -4.17 -22.21 -8.56
N PRO A 188 -4.94 -23.12 -7.93
CA PRO A 188 -4.89 -23.37 -6.48
C PRO A 188 -3.51 -23.74 -5.93
N SER A 189 -2.59 -24.21 -6.76
CA SER A 189 -1.23 -24.57 -6.32
C SER A 189 -0.39 -23.36 -5.92
N THR A 190 -0.79 -22.16 -6.37
CA THR A 190 -0.14 -20.89 -6.04
C THR A 190 -0.65 -20.28 -4.73
N TRP A 191 -1.69 -20.87 -4.11
CA TRP A 191 -2.35 -20.33 -2.94
C TRP A 191 -1.58 -20.65 -1.67
N LYS A 192 -1.46 -19.67 -0.76
CA LYS A 192 -0.76 -19.84 0.51
C LYS A 192 -1.70 -19.62 1.69
N THR A 193 -1.70 -20.58 2.60
CA THR A 193 -2.42 -20.50 3.88
C THR A 193 -1.50 -20.10 5.04
N ALA A 194 -0.18 -20.13 4.83
CA ALA A 194 0.78 -19.63 5.81
C ALA A 194 0.67 -18.11 5.93
N GLY A 195 0.51 -17.61 7.16
CA GLY A 195 0.25 -16.19 7.44
C GLY A 195 -1.22 -15.77 7.26
N ALA A 196 -2.08 -16.67 6.75
CA ALA A 196 -3.52 -16.42 6.76
C ALA A 196 -4.05 -16.50 8.18
N TYR A 197 -4.85 -15.50 8.56
CA TYR A 197 -5.43 -15.43 9.89
C TYR A 197 -6.39 -16.61 10.10
N LYS A 198 -6.09 -17.43 11.10
CA LYS A 198 -6.83 -18.67 11.40
C LYS A 198 -7.94 -18.48 12.46
N GLY A 199 -8.21 -17.24 12.86
CA GLY A 199 -9.15 -16.97 13.96
C GLY A 199 -10.60 -17.24 13.56
N THR A 200 -11.35 -17.89 14.44
CA THR A 200 -12.80 -17.93 14.36
C THR A 200 -13.32 -16.56 14.78
N ALA A 201 -13.90 -15.81 13.85
CA ALA A 201 -14.75 -14.69 14.23
C ALA A 201 -15.96 -15.25 14.98
N THR A 202 -15.86 -15.35 16.32
CA THR A 202 -17.04 -15.56 17.15
C THR A 202 -17.83 -14.26 17.07
N HIS A 203 -18.83 -14.24 16.19
CA HIS A 203 -19.92 -13.28 16.29
C HIS A 203 -20.61 -13.49 17.64
N ASP A 204 -20.19 -12.72 18.64
CA ASP A 204 -21.00 -12.53 19.83
C ASP A 204 -22.15 -11.58 19.45
N ASN A 205 -23.28 -12.17 19.05
CA ASN A 205 -24.51 -11.46 18.73
C ASN A 205 -25.24 -10.95 19.98
N SER A 206 -24.55 -10.72 21.11
CA SER A 206 -25.19 -10.30 22.35
C SER A 206 -25.45 -8.79 22.46
N GLU A 207 -25.06 -7.97 21.47
CA GLU A 207 -25.37 -6.54 21.42
C GLU A 207 -25.91 -6.07 20.06
N LEU A 208 -27.06 -6.64 19.65
CA LEU A 208 -28.02 -5.98 18.77
C LEU A 208 -29.32 -5.69 19.53
#